data_AF-A0A9Q0WFE2-F1
#
_entry.id   AF-A0A9Q0WFE2-F1
#
_cell.length_a   1.000
_cell.length_b   1.000
_cell.length_c   1.000
_cell.angle_alpha   90.00
_cell.angle_beta   90.00
_cell.angle_gamma   90.00
#
_symmetry.space_group_name_H-M   'P 1'
#
loop_
_entity.id
_entity.type
_entity.pdbx_description
1 polymer ?
#
loop_
_entity_poly.entity_id
_entity_poly.type
_entity_poly.pdbx_seq_one_letter_code
_entity_poly.pdbx_strand_id
1 'polypeptide(L)'
;MEVVGETPPASAGEVNLFGKYEIGKLLGYGAFAKVYHARNVSTGQSVAIKAVSKAKVRPDGLLHTLCGTPAYVAPELLAKKGYDGAKVDIWSCGVVLFVLIAGYLPFNDTNLMAMYRKIYKGQYRFPKWTSPDLKSLLSQLLDTNPETRITIDMIINDPWFKKGFREEKNCI
;
A
#
# COMPACT_ATOMS: atom_id res chain seq x y z
N MET A 1 47.95 31.90 -9.80
CA MET A 1 47.31 33.14 -9.31
C MET A 1 45.88 33.10 -9.85
N GLU A 2 44.92 32.84 -8.94
CA GLU A 2 43.46 32.98 -9.02
C GLU A 2 42.73 32.39 -10.26
N VAL A 3 42.01 31.26 -10.19
CA VAL A 3 40.72 30.99 -9.52
C VAL A 3 39.64 32.02 -9.87
N VAL A 4 38.76 31.68 -10.83
CA VAL A 4 37.34 32.09 -10.78
C VAL A 4 36.52 30.84 -11.04
N GLY A 5 35.96 30.29 -9.97
CA GLY A 5 34.98 29.22 -10.02
C GLY A 5 33.64 29.77 -10.44
N GLU A 6 32.96 29.06 -11.35
CA GLU A 6 31.53 29.23 -11.53
C GLU A 6 30.83 28.69 -10.29
N THR A 7 30.40 29.61 -9.43
CA THR A 7 29.54 29.34 -8.29
C THR A 7 28.20 28.77 -8.79
N PRO A 8 27.75 27.60 -8.31
CA PRO A 8 26.39 27.13 -8.52
C PRO A 8 25.40 28.06 -7.80
N PRO A 9 24.18 28.23 -8.32
CA PRO A 9 23.22 29.19 -7.79
C PRO A 9 22.89 28.90 -6.33
N ALA A 10 23.06 29.92 -5.49
CA ALA A 10 22.73 29.91 -4.09
C ALA A 10 21.20 29.88 -3.86
N SER A 11 20.83 29.14 -2.81
CA SER A 11 19.55 29.16 -2.08
C SER A 11 18.32 28.57 -2.79
N ALA A 12 18.15 27.25 -2.67
CA ALA A 12 16.81 26.69 -2.54
C ALA A 12 16.23 27.25 -1.22
N GLY A 13 15.28 28.18 -1.33
CA GLY A 13 14.72 28.87 -0.16
C GLY A 13 14.18 27.90 0.89
N GLU A 14 14.59 28.10 2.14
CA GLU A 14 13.96 27.52 3.32
C GLU A 14 12.49 27.92 3.34
N VAL A 15 11.61 27.05 2.85
CA VAL A 15 10.18 27.25 3.01
C VAL A 15 9.83 26.90 4.45
N ASN A 16 9.61 27.92 5.28
CA ASN A 16 9.14 27.75 6.64
C ASN A 16 7.63 27.52 6.64
N LEU A 17 7.20 26.28 6.89
CA LEU A 17 5.80 25.91 6.93
C LEU A 17 5.18 26.39 8.27
N PHE A 18 4.34 27.43 8.17
CA PHE A 18 3.67 28.08 9.30
C PHE A 18 4.62 28.53 10.42
N GLY A 19 5.90 28.79 10.11
CA GLY A 19 6.93 29.17 11.08
C GLY A 19 7.31 28.09 12.11
N LYS A 20 6.82 26.85 11.94
CA LYS A 20 7.08 25.74 12.88
C LYS A 20 8.06 24.71 12.34
N TYR A 21 8.09 24.53 11.02
CA TYR A 21 8.89 23.52 10.37
C TYR A 21 9.70 24.13 9.23
N GLU A 22 10.99 23.89 9.26
CA GLU A 22 11.89 24.16 8.15
C GLU A 22 11.80 22.98 7.17
N ILE A 23 11.30 23.23 5.96
CA ILE A 23 11.16 22.19 4.95
C ILE A 23 12.52 21.94 4.29
N GLY A 24 12.99 20.70 4.40
CA GLY A 24 14.22 20.22 3.78
C GLY A 24 13.97 19.43 2.49
N LYS A 25 14.86 18.47 2.23
CA LYS A 25 14.87 17.68 0.98
C LYS A 25 13.60 16.87 0.78
N LEU A 26 13.23 16.68 -0.49
CA LEU A 26 12.25 15.68 -0.86
C LEU A 26 12.79 14.28 -0.55
N LEU A 27 12.05 13.50 0.24
CA LEU A 27 12.36 12.11 0.58
C LEU A 27 11.75 11.12 -0.41
N GLY A 28 10.58 11.44 -0.99
CA GLY A 28 9.97 10.55 -1.96
C GLY A 28 8.67 11.05 -2.56
N TYR A 29 8.23 10.34 -3.60
CA TYR A 29 6.95 10.54 -4.28
C TYR A 29 6.04 9.37 -3.95
N GLY A 30 4.93 9.65 -3.29
CA GLY A 30 3.79 8.74 -3.20
C GLY A 30 2.80 9.00 -4.33
N ALA A 31 1.90 8.05 -4.58
CA ALA A 31 0.87 8.17 -5.63
C ALA A 31 0.03 9.46 -5.50
N PHE A 32 -0.18 9.93 -4.27
CA PHE A 32 -1.04 11.08 -3.94
C PHE A 32 -0.30 12.24 -3.29
N ALA A 33 0.99 12.07 -2.96
CA ALA A 33 1.68 12.98 -2.08
C ALA A 33 3.17 13.07 -2.41
N LYS A 34 3.77 14.20 -2.09
CA LYS A 34 5.23 14.34 -1.99
C LYS A 34 5.60 14.30 -0.51
N VAL A 35 6.64 13.55 -0.16
CA VAL A 35 7.12 13.44 1.21
C VAL A 35 8.42 14.20 1.33
N TYR A 36 8.47 15.18 2.21
CA TYR A 36 9.64 16.01 2.48
C TYR A 36 10.19 15.69 3.86
N HIS A 37 11.50 15.74 4.02
CA HIS A 37 12.11 15.89 5.33
C HIS A 37 11.82 17.30 5.82
N ALA A 38 11.57 17.45 7.10
CA ALA A 38 11.48 18.75 7.73
C ALA A 38 12.07 18.71 9.13
N ARG A 39 12.43 19.87 9.65
CA ARG A 39 12.96 20.03 11.00
C ARG A 39 12.02 20.94 11.79
N ASN A 40 11.58 20.48 12.96
CA ASN A 40 10.87 21.34 13.89
C ASN A 40 11.84 22.43 14.37
N VAL A 41 11.46 23.70 14.19
CA VAL A 41 12.34 24.86 14.46
C VAL A 41 12.58 25.05 15.96
N SER A 42 11.62 24.70 16.83
CA SER A 42 11.75 24.88 18.27
C SER A 42 12.48 23.73 18.97
N THR A 43 12.31 22.49 18.49
CA THR A 43 12.90 21.31 19.14
C THR A 43 14.11 20.73 18.41
N GLY A 44 14.35 21.13 17.16
CA GLY A 44 15.37 20.55 16.29
C GLY A 44 15.04 19.13 15.80
N GLN A 45 13.86 18.58 16.14
CA GLN A 45 13.49 17.22 15.79
C GLN A 45 13.22 17.07 14.28
N SER A 46 13.80 16.04 13.67
CA SER A 46 13.53 15.67 12.29
C SER A 46 12.18 14.95 12.15
N VAL A 47 11.42 15.32 11.12
CA VAL A 47 10.11 14.74 10.79
C VAL A 47 9.99 14.52 9.27
N ALA A 48 8.96 13.75 8.87
CA ALA A 48 8.56 13.60 7.48
C ALA A 48 7.21 14.29 7.26
N ILE A 49 7.14 15.27 6.34
CA ILE A 49 5.91 15.98 5.98
C ILE A 49 5.37 15.43 4.66
N LYS A 50 4.16 14.87 4.72
CA LYS A 50 3.43 14.37 3.55
C LYS A 50 2.54 15.48 2.99
N ALA A 51 2.95 16.09 1.89
CA ALA A 51 2.19 17.13 1.18
C ALA A 51 1.20 16.51 0.18
N VAL A 52 -0.10 16.67 0.42
CA VAL A 52 -1.20 16.18 -0.43
C VAL A 52 -1.88 17.36 -1.12
N SER A 53 -2.11 17.27 -2.43
CA SER A 53 -2.85 18.31 -3.16
C SER A 53 -4.36 18.16 -2.93
N LYS A 54 -5.00 19.20 -2.39
CA LYS A 54 -6.46 19.23 -2.19
C LYS A 54 -7.25 19.05 -3.49
N ALA A 55 -6.72 19.49 -4.63
CA ALA A 55 -7.36 19.31 -5.94
C ALA A 55 -7.49 17.84 -6.37
N LYS A 56 -6.73 16.92 -5.74
CA LYS A 56 -6.79 15.48 -6.02
C LYS A 56 -7.69 14.70 -5.05
N VAL A 57 -8.28 15.37 -4.06
CA VAL A 57 -9.20 14.76 -3.08
C VAL A 57 -10.62 15.09 -3.52
N ARG A 58 -11.40 14.08 -3.94
CA ARG A 58 -12.80 14.28 -4.32
C ARG A 58 -13.71 14.26 -3.09
N PRO A 59 -14.88 14.93 -3.12
CA PRO A 59 -15.79 14.99 -1.98
C PRO A 59 -16.52 13.67 -1.68
N ASP A 60 -16.48 12.69 -2.59
CA ASP A 60 -17.23 11.43 -2.50
C ASP A 60 -16.64 10.41 -1.52
N GLY A 61 -15.47 10.69 -0.93
CA GLY A 61 -14.78 9.78 -0.01
C GLY A 61 -14.22 8.52 -0.66
N LEU A 62 -14.41 8.36 -1.98
CA LEU A 62 -13.95 7.21 -2.75
C LEU A 62 -12.59 7.52 -3.37
N LEU A 63 -11.70 6.54 -3.33
CA LEU A 63 -10.40 6.65 -3.97
C LEU A 63 -10.54 6.28 -5.46
N HIS A 64 -9.80 6.95 -6.34
CA HIS A 64 -9.96 6.79 -7.80
C HIS A 64 -8.64 6.59 -8.56
N THR A 65 -7.51 6.47 -7.86
CA THR A 65 -6.18 6.32 -8.49
C THR A 65 -5.73 4.87 -8.43
N LEU A 66 -5.26 4.34 -9.56
CA LEU A 66 -4.53 3.08 -9.62
C LEU A 66 -3.11 3.32 -9.10
N CYS A 67 -2.83 2.90 -7.87
CA CYS A 67 -1.50 2.93 -7.28
C CYS A 67 -1.05 1.50 -6.95
N GLY A 68 0.10 1.08 -7.50
CA GLY A 68 0.71 -0.22 -7.23
C GLY A 68 1.21 -0.95 -8.48
N THR A 69 2.04 -1.98 -8.28
CA THR A 69 2.30 -3.00 -9.31
C THR A 69 0.97 -3.74 -9.54
N PRO A 70 0.49 -3.90 -10.79
CA PRO A 70 -0.88 -4.36 -11.03
C PRO A 70 -1.19 -5.77 -10.48
N ALA A 71 -0.17 -6.53 -10.07
CA ALA A 71 -0.31 -7.84 -9.45
C ALA A 71 -0.92 -7.82 -8.03
N TYR A 72 -0.90 -6.68 -7.33
CA TYR A 72 -1.50 -6.53 -5.99
C TYR A 72 -2.89 -5.86 -6.02
N VAL A 73 -3.31 -5.40 -7.19
CA VAL A 73 -4.51 -4.58 -7.36
C VAL A 73 -5.75 -5.48 -7.37
N ALA A 74 -6.72 -5.15 -6.53
CA ALA A 74 -8.01 -5.83 -6.48
C ALA A 74 -8.81 -5.64 -7.80
N PRO A 75 -9.61 -6.62 -8.23
CA PRO A 75 -10.32 -6.56 -9.52
C PRO A 75 -11.22 -5.33 -9.66
N GLU A 76 -11.86 -4.88 -8.58
CA GLU A 76 -12.76 -3.72 -8.58
C GLU A 76 -12.04 -2.39 -8.81
N LEU A 77 -10.75 -2.26 -8.46
CA LEU A 77 -9.95 -1.07 -8.75
C LEU A 77 -9.76 -0.87 -10.25
N LEU A 78 -9.68 -1.96 -11.01
CA LEU A 78 -9.51 -1.93 -12.46
C LEU A 78 -10.77 -1.44 -13.18
N ALA A 79 -11.93 -1.53 -12.54
CA ALA A 79 -13.22 -1.13 -13.10
C ALA A 79 -13.50 0.38 -13.04
N LYS A 80 -12.63 1.19 -12.42
CA LYS A 80 -12.74 2.67 -12.28
C LYS A 80 -14.07 3.18 -11.70
N LYS A 81 -14.79 2.34 -10.97
CA LYS A 81 -15.88 2.75 -10.09
C LYS A 81 -15.26 3.02 -8.71
N GLY A 82 -15.84 3.91 -7.92
CA GLY A 82 -15.36 4.11 -6.55
C GLY A 82 -15.39 2.80 -5.77
N TYR A 83 -14.47 2.64 -4.83
CA TYR A 83 -14.21 1.38 -4.14
C TYR A 83 -14.14 1.55 -2.62
N ASP A 84 -14.38 0.45 -1.90
CA ASP A 84 -14.13 0.34 -0.47
C ASP A 84 -12.65 0.00 -0.23
N GLY A 85 -11.92 0.94 0.37
CA GLY A 85 -10.49 0.80 0.63
C GLY A 85 -10.14 -0.39 1.52
N ALA A 86 -10.97 -0.70 2.51
CA ALA A 86 -10.70 -1.81 3.44
C ALA A 86 -10.75 -3.16 2.70
N LYS A 87 -11.74 -3.34 1.83
CA LYS A 87 -11.88 -4.56 1.01
C LYS A 87 -10.71 -4.72 0.02
N VAL A 88 -10.25 -3.62 -0.57
CA VAL A 88 -9.10 -3.61 -1.47
C VAL A 88 -7.79 -3.96 -0.74
N ASP A 89 -7.62 -3.46 0.48
CA ASP A 89 -6.46 -3.79 1.31
C ASP A 89 -6.46 -5.28 1.70
N ILE A 90 -7.63 -5.86 2.01
CA ILE A 90 -7.77 -7.30 2.29
C ILE A 90 -7.30 -8.15 1.11
N TRP A 91 -7.68 -7.80 -0.13
CA TRP A 91 -7.18 -8.49 -1.33
C TRP A 91 -5.65 -8.40 -1.42
N SER A 92 -5.11 -7.19 -1.22
CA SER A 92 -3.67 -6.93 -1.27
C SER A 92 -2.91 -7.76 -0.21
N CYS A 93 -3.46 -7.86 1.00
CA CYS A 93 -2.96 -8.75 2.06
C CYS A 93 -2.97 -10.21 1.63
N GLY A 94 -4.01 -10.68 0.94
CA GLY A 94 -4.06 -12.02 0.36
C GLY A 94 -2.94 -12.28 -0.65
N VAL A 95 -2.65 -11.32 -1.52
CA VAL A 95 -1.54 -11.41 -2.48
C VAL A 95 -0.20 -11.48 -1.76
N VAL A 96 0.03 -10.61 -0.75
CA VAL A 96 1.25 -10.62 0.05
C VAL A 96 1.42 -11.94 0.80
N LEU A 97 0.38 -12.43 1.46
CA LEU A 97 0.41 -13.71 2.17
C LEU A 97 0.76 -14.86 1.22
N PHE A 98 0.17 -14.87 0.01
CA PHE A 98 0.51 -15.84 -1.01
C PHE A 98 1.99 -15.75 -1.42
N VAL A 99 2.52 -14.55 -1.61
CA VAL A 99 3.95 -14.38 -1.96
C VAL A 99 4.85 -14.90 -0.85
N LEU A 100 4.52 -14.63 0.42
CA LEU A 100 5.30 -15.10 1.56
C LEU A 100 5.38 -16.64 1.65
N ILE A 101 4.30 -17.35 1.28
CA ILE A 101 4.24 -18.82 1.39
C ILE A 101 4.68 -19.54 0.12
N ALA A 102 4.57 -18.90 -1.05
CA ALA A 102 4.83 -19.50 -2.35
C ALA A 102 6.17 -19.07 -2.96
N GLY A 103 6.65 -17.86 -2.65
CA GLY A 103 7.82 -17.24 -3.29
C GLY A 103 7.54 -16.70 -4.70
N TYR A 104 6.29 -16.71 -5.15
CA TYR A 104 5.85 -16.18 -6.45
C TYR A 104 4.46 -15.55 -6.36
N LEU A 105 4.09 -14.74 -7.35
CA LEU A 105 2.80 -14.05 -7.39
C LEU A 105 1.63 -15.00 -7.76
N PRO A 106 0.45 -14.87 -7.11
CA PRO A 106 -0.72 -15.69 -7.45
C PRO A 106 -1.22 -15.39 -8.87
N PHE A 107 -1.17 -14.11 -9.28
CA PHE A 107 -1.54 -13.65 -10.60
C PHE A 107 -0.33 -13.01 -11.27
N ASN A 108 0.25 -13.70 -12.24
CA ASN A 108 1.34 -13.17 -13.05
C ASN A 108 1.22 -13.66 -14.50
N ASP A 109 1.54 -12.77 -15.43
CA ASP A 109 1.59 -13.08 -16.85
C ASP A 109 2.44 -12.03 -17.58
N THR A 110 3.11 -12.42 -18.66
CA THR A 110 3.86 -11.48 -19.51
C THR A 110 2.94 -10.54 -20.28
N ASN A 111 1.70 -10.96 -20.54
CA ASN A 111 0.68 -10.12 -21.15
C ASN A 111 -0.25 -9.53 -20.07
N LEU A 112 -0.29 -8.21 -19.97
CA LEU A 112 -1.08 -7.50 -18.96
C LEU A 112 -2.58 -7.85 -19.01
N MET A 113 -3.15 -8.05 -20.21
CA MET A 113 -4.56 -8.45 -20.36
C MET A 113 -4.78 -9.90 -19.94
N ALA A 114 -3.82 -10.80 -20.18
CA ALA A 114 -3.88 -12.16 -19.65
C ALA A 114 -3.80 -12.18 -18.11
N MET A 115 -2.95 -11.34 -17.53
CA MET A 115 -2.88 -11.16 -16.08
C MET A 115 -4.20 -10.63 -15.51
N TYR A 116 -4.79 -9.59 -16.10
CA TYR A 116 -6.09 -9.09 -15.67
C TYR A 116 -7.19 -10.13 -15.81
N ARG A 117 -7.21 -10.93 -16.88
CA ARG A 117 -8.15 -12.05 -17.01
C ARG A 117 -8.00 -13.07 -15.88
N LYS A 118 -6.77 -13.37 -15.43
CA LYS A 118 -6.53 -14.24 -14.27
C LYS A 118 -7.05 -13.63 -12.98
N ILE A 119 -6.82 -12.32 -12.76
CA ILE A 119 -7.30 -11.57 -11.59
C ILE A 119 -8.84 -11.59 -11.55
N TYR A 120 -9.52 -11.20 -12.63
CA TYR A 120 -10.99 -11.19 -12.69
C TYR A 120 -11.62 -12.58 -12.50
N LYS A 121 -10.93 -13.63 -12.96
CA LYS A 121 -11.40 -15.02 -12.79
C LYS A 121 -10.99 -15.65 -11.45
N GLY A 122 -10.15 -15.00 -10.65
CA GLY A 122 -9.60 -15.59 -9.42
C GLY A 122 -8.77 -16.86 -9.68
N GLN A 123 -8.12 -16.97 -10.85
CA GLN A 123 -7.38 -18.17 -11.24
C GLN A 123 -5.91 -18.11 -10.83
N TYR A 124 -5.55 -18.86 -9.80
CA TYR A 124 -4.18 -19.03 -9.32
C TYR A 124 -3.94 -20.47 -8.85
N ARG A 125 -2.69 -20.84 -8.61
CA ARG A 125 -2.29 -22.20 -8.21
C ARG A 125 -1.52 -22.20 -6.90
N PHE A 126 -2.05 -22.92 -5.90
CA PHE A 126 -1.36 -23.12 -4.63
C PHE A 126 -0.11 -23.98 -4.79
N PRO A 127 0.96 -23.68 -4.04
CA PRO A 127 2.05 -24.61 -3.83
C PRO A 127 1.60 -25.95 -3.23
N LYS A 128 2.37 -27.02 -3.48
CA LYS A 128 2.03 -28.37 -2.99
C LYS A 128 2.01 -28.45 -1.46
N TRP A 129 2.82 -27.63 -0.79
CA TRP A 129 2.99 -27.62 0.67
C TRP A 129 1.97 -26.75 1.42
N THR A 130 1.03 -26.10 0.73
CA THR A 130 0.03 -25.24 1.39
C THR A 130 -0.97 -26.10 2.17
N SER A 131 -1.13 -25.83 3.47
CA SER A 131 -2.08 -26.53 4.34
C SER A 131 -3.54 -26.23 3.94
N PRO A 132 -4.49 -27.13 4.25
CA PRO A 132 -5.91 -26.89 3.97
C PRO A 132 -6.45 -25.59 4.58
N ASP A 133 -6.12 -25.31 5.84
CA ASP A 133 -6.57 -24.10 6.54
C ASP A 133 -6.09 -22.83 5.83
N LEU A 134 -4.81 -22.81 5.41
CA LEU A 134 -4.24 -21.69 4.67
C LEU A 134 -4.87 -21.52 3.29
N LYS A 135 -5.17 -22.64 2.59
CA LYS A 135 -5.88 -22.59 1.30
C LYS A 135 -7.27 -21.98 1.49
N SER A 136 -7.97 -22.35 2.55
CA SER A 136 -9.28 -21.80 2.88
C SER A 136 -9.19 -20.29 3.11
N LEU A 137 -8.29 -19.83 4.00
CA LEU A 137 -8.10 -18.41 4.26
C LEU A 137 -7.70 -17.62 3.00
N LEU A 138 -6.74 -18.12 2.21
CA LEU A 138 -6.30 -17.47 0.97
C LEU A 138 -7.43 -17.40 -0.08
N SER A 139 -8.28 -18.42 -0.18
CA SER A 139 -9.42 -18.40 -1.08
C SER A 139 -10.45 -17.34 -0.73
N GLN A 140 -10.63 -17.07 0.57
CA GLN A 140 -11.52 -16.05 1.09
C GLN A 140 -10.93 -14.62 0.98
N LEU A 141 -9.61 -14.48 1.17
CA LEU A 141 -8.88 -13.21 0.97
C LEU A 141 -8.84 -12.80 -0.51
N LEU A 142 -8.66 -13.77 -1.41
CA LEU A 142 -8.58 -13.58 -2.86
C LEU A 142 -9.94 -13.82 -3.56
N ASP A 143 -11.04 -13.58 -2.86
CA ASP A 143 -12.37 -13.53 -3.47
C ASP A 143 -12.49 -12.30 -4.37
N THR A 144 -12.81 -12.52 -5.63
CA THR A 144 -12.95 -11.46 -6.64
C THR A 144 -14.19 -10.62 -6.42
N ASN A 145 -15.19 -11.12 -5.70
CA ASN A 145 -16.36 -10.36 -5.32
C ASN A 145 -16.12 -9.64 -3.98
N PRO A 146 -16.04 -8.30 -3.96
CA PRO A 146 -15.79 -7.54 -2.73
C PRO A 146 -16.91 -7.71 -1.69
N GLU A 147 -18.14 -8.08 -2.08
CA GLU A 147 -19.25 -8.25 -1.14
C GLU A 147 -19.18 -9.57 -0.36
N THR A 148 -18.55 -10.59 -0.91
CA THR A 148 -18.37 -11.89 -0.25
C THR A 148 -16.96 -12.10 0.29
N ARG A 149 -16.03 -11.21 -0.07
CA ARG A 149 -14.66 -11.19 0.46
C ARG A 149 -14.67 -11.09 1.98
N ILE A 150 -13.86 -11.92 2.62
CA ILE A 150 -13.74 -12.02 4.08
C ILE A 150 -13.43 -10.67 4.71
N THR A 151 -13.99 -10.41 5.89
CA THR A 151 -13.72 -9.19 6.67
C THR A 151 -12.57 -9.39 7.65
N ILE A 152 -12.01 -8.30 8.17
CA ILE A 152 -10.95 -8.35 9.21
C ILE A 152 -11.40 -9.15 10.43
N ASP A 153 -12.63 -8.95 10.90
CA ASP A 153 -13.17 -9.68 12.06
C ASP A 153 -13.19 -11.20 11.83
N MET A 154 -13.51 -11.63 10.60
CA MET A 154 -13.49 -13.04 10.23
C MET A 154 -12.06 -13.57 10.12
N ILE A 155 -11.12 -12.79 9.55
CA ILE A 155 -9.70 -13.16 9.45
C ILE A 155 -9.09 -13.39 10.83
N ILE A 156 -9.31 -12.48 11.78
CA ILE A 156 -8.77 -12.60 13.15
C ILE A 156 -9.29 -13.87 13.84
N ASN A 157 -10.49 -14.32 13.47
CA ASN A 157 -11.11 -15.52 14.01
C ASN A 157 -10.79 -16.80 13.24
N ASP A 158 -10.07 -16.72 12.12
CA ASP A 158 -9.75 -17.85 11.26
C ASP A 158 -8.82 -18.87 11.96
N PRO A 159 -9.06 -20.19 11.81
CA PRO A 159 -8.25 -21.22 12.44
C PRO A 159 -6.76 -21.15 12.06
N TRP A 160 -6.43 -20.78 10.82
CA TRP A 160 -5.05 -20.63 10.39
C TRP A 160 -4.41 -19.41 11.06
N PHE A 161 -5.14 -18.29 11.13
CA PHE A 161 -4.64 -17.06 11.74
C PHE A 161 -4.39 -17.22 13.24
N LYS A 162 -5.26 -17.94 13.95
CA LYS A 162 -5.09 -18.21 15.39
C LYS A 162 -3.99 -19.23 15.71
N LYS A 163 -3.48 -19.96 14.72
CA LYS A 163 -2.50 -21.02 14.95
C LYS A 163 -1.15 -20.42 15.37
N GLY A 164 -0.78 -20.63 16.63
CA GLY A 164 0.47 -20.11 17.19
C GLY A 164 0.39 -18.68 17.73
N PHE A 165 -0.78 -18.04 17.63
CA PHE A 165 -1.05 -16.81 18.38
C PHE A 165 -1.13 -17.16 19.87
N ARG A 166 -0.09 -16.80 20.62
CA ARG A 166 -0.19 -16.66 22.07
C ARG A 166 -0.81 -15.29 22.29
N GLU A 167 -2.03 -15.23 22.81
CA GLU A 167 -2.54 -13.98 23.38
C GLU A 167 -1.49 -13.49 24.39
N GLU A 168 -0.87 -12.35 24.13
CA GLU A 168 -0.24 -11.59 25.20
C GLU A 168 -1.37 -11.10 26.11
N LYS A 169 -1.72 -11.93 27.08
CA LYS A 169 -2.55 -11.51 28.20
C LYS A 169 -1.76 -10.45 28.98
N ASN A 170 -2.27 -9.22 28.97
CA ASN A 170 -1.93 -8.07 29.81
C ASN A 170 -0.56 -7.41 29.57
N CYS A 171 -0.60 -6.21 29.00
CA CYS A 171 0.03 -5.05 29.64
C CYS A 171 -1.09 -4.14 30.15
N ILE A 172 -1.26 -4.14 31.48
CA ILE A 172 -2.00 -3.11 32.23
C ILE A 172 -1.16 -1.85 32.22
#